data_AF-J3NI56-F1
#
_entry.id   AF-J3NI56-F1
#
_cell.length_a   1.000
_cell.length_b   1.000
_cell.length_c   1.000
_cell.angle_alpha   90.00
_cell.angle_beta   90.00
_cell.angle_gamma   90.00
#
_symmetry.space_group_name_H-M   'P 1'
#
loop_
_entity.id
_entity.type
_entity.pdbx_description
1 polymer ?
#
loop_
_entity_poly.entity_id
_entity_poly.type
_entity_poly.pdbx_seq_one_letter_code
_entity_poly.pdbx_strand_id
1 'polypeptide(L)'
;MNFGIITILHIVAIVLSIIELGLTAYGVSLWASPWGNWSPDRLNFMLFNSIWSLLVLAYLGLTPLFMPRLFHRMVALGALAVTVIFWFAGSIALAVWLGPRYGCSATAACGAIQAAIAFGFFLWAIFTALLVMEVLEFSRSRSGVTADQHSPHTKTQPYTGA
;
A
#
# COMPACT_ATOMS: atom_id res chain seq x y z
N MET A 1 -17.54 2.67 -11.04
CA MET A 1 -16.70 3.29 -9.99
C MET A 1 -15.38 3.67 -10.67
N ASN A 2 -14.88 4.91 -10.51
CA ASN A 2 -13.85 5.50 -11.39
C ASN A 2 -12.55 4.67 -11.45
N PHE A 3 -12.45 3.75 -12.41
CA PHE A 3 -11.23 3.02 -12.74
C PHE A 3 -10.03 3.97 -12.91
N GLY A 4 -10.27 5.18 -13.43
CA GLY A 4 -9.25 6.22 -13.54
C GLY A 4 -8.63 6.63 -12.20
N ILE A 5 -9.43 6.85 -11.15
CA ILE A 5 -8.91 7.36 -9.85
C ILE A 5 -8.06 6.29 -9.16
N ILE A 6 -8.53 5.03 -9.15
CA ILE A 6 -7.79 3.92 -8.55
C ILE A 6 -6.46 3.71 -9.28
N THR A 7 -6.46 3.78 -10.62
CA THR A 7 -5.24 3.66 -11.44
C THR A 7 -4.27 4.81 -11.16
N ILE A 8 -4.75 6.05 -11.07
CA ILE A 8 -3.93 7.21 -10.71
C ILE A 8 -3.29 7.01 -9.33
N LEU A 9 -4.06 6.55 -8.34
CA LEU A 9 -3.54 6.31 -6.99
C LEU A 9 -2.47 5.21 -6.98
N HIS A 10 -2.61 4.16 -7.78
CA HIS A 10 -1.55 3.15 -7.95
C HIS A 10 -0.29 3.75 -8.56
N ILE A 11 -0.41 4.55 -9.63
CA ILE A 11 0.74 5.20 -10.28
C ILE A 11 1.47 6.11 -9.28
N VAL A 12 0.72 6.94 -8.55
CA VAL A 12 1.29 7.83 -7.53
C VAL A 12 1.95 7.02 -6.40
N ALA A 13 1.33 5.93 -5.95
CA ALA A 13 1.92 5.04 -4.94
C ALA A 13 3.23 4.39 -5.42
N ILE A 14 3.31 3.96 -6.69
CA ILE A 14 4.52 3.42 -7.29
C ILE A 14 5.63 4.47 -7.29
N VAL A 15 5.35 5.68 -7.80
CA VAL A 15 6.33 6.77 -7.88
C VAL A 15 6.85 7.14 -6.50
N LEU A 16 5.96 7.33 -5.52
CA LEU A 16 6.34 7.66 -4.16
C LEU A 16 7.12 6.53 -3.48
N SER A 17 6.79 5.26 -3.74
CA SER A 17 7.55 4.11 -3.21
C SER A 17 8.98 4.06 -3.78
N ILE A 18 9.17 4.43 -5.05
CA ILE A 18 10.51 4.53 -5.67
C ILE A 18 11.31 5.68 -5.05
N ILE A 19 10.66 6.81 -4.80
CA ILE A 19 11.29 7.96 -4.13
C ILE A 19 11.78 7.54 -2.74
N GLU A 20 10.91 6.89 -1.94
CA GLU A 20 11.29 6.35 -0.63
C GLU A 20 12.43 5.33 -0.69
N LEU A 21 12.41 4.44 -1.68
CA LEU A 21 13.51 3.49 -1.89
C LEU A 21 14.84 4.22 -2.12
N GLY A 22 14.82 5.31 -2.92
CA GLY A 22 16.01 6.14 -3.14
C GLY A 22 16.47 6.88 -1.89
N LEU A 23 15.55 7.48 -1.14
CA LEU A 23 15.86 8.21 0.10
C LEU A 23 16.41 7.28 1.18
N THR A 24 15.81 6.10 1.35
CA THR A 24 16.24 5.11 2.34
C THR A 24 17.56 4.44 1.94
N ALA A 25 17.79 4.17 0.65
CA ALA A 25 19.07 3.66 0.16
C ALA A 25 20.20 4.68 0.34
N TYR A 26 19.95 5.96 0.06
CA TYR A 26 20.88 7.04 0.37
C TYR A 26 21.11 7.17 1.89
N GLY A 27 20.05 7.05 2.68
CA GLY A 27 20.13 6.99 4.13
C GLY A 27 21.08 5.89 4.62
N VAL A 28 20.99 4.68 4.04
CA VAL A 28 21.85 3.54 4.37
C VAL A 28 23.30 3.75 3.90
N SER A 29 23.52 4.31 2.70
CA SER A 29 24.87 4.49 2.16
C SER A 29 25.72 5.44 3.00
N LEU A 30 25.11 6.37 3.73
CA LEU A 30 25.79 7.24 4.68
C LEU A 30 26.38 6.51 5.89
N TRP A 31 25.85 5.32 6.22
CA TRP A 31 26.35 4.47 7.30
C TRP A 31 27.28 3.36 6.81
N ALA A 32 27.53 3.29 5.51
CA ALA A 32 28.47 2.35 4.93
C ALA A 32 29.90 2.84 5.17
N SER A 33 30.47 2.49 6.33
CA SER A 33 31.87 2.77 6.66
C SER A 33 32.78 1.62 6.20
N PRO A 34 34.02 1.89 5.75
CA PRO A 34 35.02 0.85 5.44
C PRO A 34 35.30 -0.13 6.58
N TRP A 35 34.92 0.23 7.81
CA TRP A 35 35.21 -0.51 9.05
C TRP A 35 33.98 -1.21 9.66
N GLY A 36 32.83 -1.15 8.97
CA GLY A 36 31.61 -1.84 9.38
C GLY A 36 30.35 -1.23 8.75
N ASN A 37 29.53 -2.07 8.13
CA ASN A 37 28.19 -1.71 7.66
C ASN A 37 27.19 -1.90 8.80
N TRP A 38 27.02 -0.88 9.64
CA TRP A 38 25.96 -0.85 10.65
C TRP A 38 24.90 0.17 10.24
N SER A 39 23.88 -0.32 9.53
CA SER A 39 22.71 0.47 9.13
C SER A 39 21.67 0.47 10.25
N PRO A 40 21.06 1.61 10.62
CA PRO A 40 19.97 1.65 11.57
C PRO A 40 18.78 0.75 11.17
N ASP A 41 18.30 -0.09 12.09
CA ASP A 41 17.19 -1.03 11.85
C ASP A 41 15.93 -0.36 11.29
N ARG A 42 15.68 0.89 11.67
CA ARG A 42 14.56 1.71 11.20
C ARG A 42 14.65 2.04 9.72
N LEU A 43 15.85 2.33 9.21
CA LEU A 43 16.08 2.59 7.78
C LEU A 43 15.94 1.29 6.99
N ASN A 44 16.47 0.18 7.51
CA ASN A 44 16.31 -1.14 6.90
C ASN A 44 14.83 -1.54 6.81
N PHE A 45 14.04 -1.25 7.84
CA PHE A 45 12.60 -1.50 7.84
C PHE A 45 11.87 -0.70 6.75
N MET A 46 12.18 0.60 6.57
CA MET A 46 11.57 1.37 5.49
C MET A 46 12.02 0.92 4.09
N LEU A 47 13.28 0.50 3.94
CA LEU A 47 13.78 -0.04 2.68
C LEU A 47 13.02 -1.33 2.33
N PHE A 48 12.85 -2.24 3.30
CA PHE A 48 12.00 -3.42 3.15
C PHE A 48 10.55 -3.03 2.79
N ASN A 49 9.98 -2.05 3.47
CA ASN A 49 8.61 -1.61 3.26
C ASN A 49 8.39 -1.07 1.83
N SER A 50 9.36 -0.33 1.28
CA SER A 50 9.33 0.14 -0.11
C SER A 50 9.40 -1.01 -1.13
N ILE A 51 10.23 -2.02 -0.87
CA ILE A 51 10.29 -3.21 -1.75
C ILE A 51 8.98 -3.99 -1.66
N TRP A 52 8.48 -4.21 -0.44
CA TRP A 52 7.21 -4.88 -0.18
C TRP A 52 6.05 -4.17 -0.88
N SER A 53 5.96 -2.84 -0.79
CA SER A 53 4.90 -2.08 -1.45
C SER A 53 4.95 -2.19 -2.97
N LEU A 54 6.13 -2.20 -3.58
CA LEU A 54 6.30 -2.44 -5.02
C LEU A 54 5.82 -3.84 -5.43
N LEU A 55 6.09 -4.87 -4.62
CA LEU A 55 5.59 -6.23 -4.87
C LEU A 55 4.07 -6.30 -4.77
N VAL A 56 3.48 -5.66 -3.75
CA VAL A 56 2.02 -5.59 -3.58
C VAL A 56 1.36 -4.86 -4.75
N LEU A 57 1.93 -3.73 -5.17
CA LEU A 57 1.44 -2.96 -6.33
C LEU A 57 1.60 -3.75 -7.64
N ALA A 58 2.71 -4.47 -7.82
CA ALA A 58 2.88 -5.38 -8.96
C ALA A 58 1.82 -6.49 -8.94
N TYR A 59 1.53 -7.09 -7.80
CA TYR A 59 0.46 -8.08 -7.66
C TYR A 59 -0.92 -7.48 -7.98
N LEU A 60 -1.22 -6.26 -7.53
CA LEU A 60 -2.50 -5.58 -7.83
C LEU A 60 -2.63 -5.20 -9.32
N GLY A 61 -1.53 -4.80 -9.97
CA GLY A 61 -1.53 -4.34 -11.36
C GLY A 61 -1.38 -5.45 -12.41
N LEU A 62 -0.45 -6.40 -12.23
CA LEU A 62 -0.18 -7.46 -13.22
C LEU A 62 -1.18 -8.62 -13.15
N THR A 63 -1.62 -9.00 -11.95
CA THR A 63 -2.47 -10.19 -11.78
C THR A 63 -3.81 -10.09 -12.51
N PRO A 64 -4.56 -8.97 -12.49
CA PRO A 64 -5.80 -8.87 -13.28
C PRO A 64 -5.55 -8.84 -14.80
N LEU A 65 -4.37 -8.41 -15.26
CA LEU A 65 -4.03 -8.35 -16.69
C LEU A 65 -3.59 -9.71 -17.26
N PHE A 66 -2.76 -10.46 -16.53
CA PHE A 66 -2.12 -11.66 -17.06
C PHE A 66 -2.68 -12.97 -16.52
N MET A 67 -3.19 -12.99 -15.28
CA MET A 67 -3.58 -14.23 -14.60
C MET A 67 -4.82 -14.04 -13.72
N PRO A 68 -6.02 -13.84 -14.31
CA PRO A 68 -7.26 -13.66 -13.56
C PRO A 68 -7.63 -14.88 -12.68
N ARG A 69 -7.07 -16.06 -12.97
CA ARG A 69 -7.25 -17.28 -12.14
C ARG A 69 -6.45 -17.27 -10.83
N LEU A 70 -5.35 -16.51 -10.74
CA LEU A 70 -4.56 -16.37 -9.52
C LEU A 70 -4.99 -15.18 -8.66
N PHE A 71 -5.92 -14.34 -9.14
CA PHE A 71 -6.35 -13.16 -8.40
C PHE A 71 -7.27 -13.55 -7.24
N HIS A 72 -6.69 -13.76 -6.07
CA HIS A 72 -7.45 -13.89 -4.83
C HIS A 72 -7.65 -12.53 -4.19
N ARG A 73 -8.88 -12.00 -4.30
CA ARG A 73 -9.27 -10.69 -3.75
C ARG A 73 -8.98 -10.55 -2.25
N MET A 74 -9.11 -11.64 -1.49
CA MET A 74 -8.79 -11.66 -0.05
C MET A 74 -7.30 -11.48 0.23
N VAL A 75 -6.44 -12.05 -0.62
CA VAL A 75 -4.98 -11.91 -0.50
C VAL A 75 -4.58 -10.48 -0.86
N ALA A 76 -5.17 -9.89 -1.90
CA ALA A 76 -4.96 -8.49 -2.26
C ALA A 76 -5.35 -7.54 -1.12
N LEU A 77 -6.53 -7.77 -0.52
CA LEU A 77 -7.01 -6.99 0.61
C LEU A 77 -6.09 -7.10 1.84
N GLY A 78 -5.67 -8.33 2.18
CA GLY A 78 -4.73 -8.59 3.27
C GLY A 78 -3.37 -7.92 3.04
N ALA A 79 -2.83 -8.03 1.82
CA ALA A 79 -1.57 -7.40 1.45
C ALA A 79 -1.62 -5.87 1.56
N LEU A 80 -2.72 -5.25 1.12
CA LEU A 80 -2.94 -3.81 1.30
C LEU A 80 -3.02 -3.43 2.79
N ALA A 81 -3.75 -4.19 3.61
CA ALA A 81 -3.87 -3.92 5.04
C ALA A 81 -2.51 -3.99 5.75
N VAL A 82 -1.70 -5.01 5.45
CA VAL A 82 -0.32 -5.15 5.95
C VAL A 82 0.53 -3.95 5.52
N THR A 83 0.41 -3.53 4.26
CA THR A 83 1.16 -2.39 3.71
C THR A 83 0.81 -1.09 4.45
N VAL A 84 -0.48 -0.84 4.75
CA VAL A 84 -0.91 0.32 5.56
C VAL A 84 -0.26 0.29 6.94
N ILE A 85 -0.27 -0.86 7.62
CA ILE A 85 0.32 -1.01 8.96
C ILE A 85 1.82 -0.75 8.92
N PHE A 86 2.53 -1.29 7.92
CA PHE A 86 3.97 -1.10 7.78
C PHE A 86 4.34 0.35 7.51
N TRP A 87 3.65 1.05 6.62
CA TRP A 87 3.89 2.48 6.39
C TRP A 87 3.61 3.32 7.62
N PHE A 88 2.56 3.03 8.37
CA PHE A 88 2.26 3.74 9.62
C PHE A 88 3.35 3.53 10.67
N ALA A 89 3.67 2.27 10.96
CA ALA A 89 4.65 1.90 11.97
C ALA A 89 6.05 2.41 11.62
N GLY A 90 6.46 2.26 10.36
CA GLY A 90 7.75 2.72 9.87
C GLY A 90 7.90 4.23 9.96
N SER A 91 6.87 4.99 9.56
CA SER A 91 6.93 6.46 9.56
C SER A 91 7.04 7.01 10.97
N ILE A 92 6.29 6.43 11.92
CA ILE A 92 6.37 6.81 13.34
C ILE A 92 7.72 6.40 13.93
N ALA A 93 8.23 5.20 13.62
CA ALA A 93 9.52 4.75 14.12
C ALA A 93 10.67 5.66 13.68
N LEU A 94 10.64 6.14 12.43
CA LEU A 94 11.57 7.14 11.92
C LEU A 94 11.37 8.52 12.56
N ALA A 95 10.13 8.97 12.73
CA ALA A 95 9.82 10.26 13.34
C ALA A 95 10.30 10.34 14.80
N VAL A 96 10.05 9.29 15.60
CA VAL A 96 10.51 9.23 16.99
C VAL A 96 12.04 9.15 17.07
N TRP A 97 12.68 8.47 16.11
CA TRP A 97 14.13 8.38 16.07
C TRP A 97 14.81 9.70 15.69
N LEU A 98 14.27 10.42 14.70
CA LEU A 98 14.75 11.73 14.29
C LEU A 98 14.38 12.85 15.27
N GLY A 99 13.44 12.58 16.20
CA GLY A 99 13.09 13.47 17.31
C GLY A 99 14.27 13.82 18.23
N PRO A 100 14.05 14.31 19.46
CA PRO A 100 14.97 15.14 20.26
C PRO A 100 16.40 14.61 20.53
N ARG A 101 16.74 13.41 20.06
CA ARG A 101 18.05 12.76 20.18
C ARG A 101 19.07 13.17 19.11
N TYR A 102 18.63 13.63 17.93
CA TYR A 102 19.53 14.06 16.86
C TYR A 102 19.31 15.54 16.55
N GLY A 103 20.06 16.41 17.21
CA GLY A 103 20.15 17.83 16.86
C GLY A 103 20.74 17.98 15.46
N CYS A 104 19.89 17.91 14.43
CA CYS A 104 20.29 18.02 13.05
C CYS A 104 20.64 19.45 12.68
N SER A 105 21.90 19.82 12.95
CA SER A 105 22.50 21.01 12.38
C SER A 105 22.89 20.72 10.91
N ALA A 106 22.04 21.18 9.98
CA ALA A 106 22.39 21.56 8.61
C ALA A 106 23.20 20.57 7.71
N THR A 107 23.04 19.25 7.86
CA THR A 107 23.63 18.27 6.92
C THR A 107 22.56 17.69 5.99
N ALA A 108 22.89 17.54 4.70
CA ALA A 108 21.99 17.02 3.65
C ALA A 108 21.37 15.66 3.99
N ALA A 109 22.09 14.85 4.78
CA ALA A 109 21.63 13.58 5.33
C ALA A 109 20.34 13.70 6.16
N CYS A 110 20.21 14.75 6.96
CA CYS A 110 19.04 14.90 7.82
C CYS A 110 17.81 15.40 7.06
N GLY A 111 18.02 16.26 6.06
CA GLY A 111 16.95 16.66 5.14
C GLY A 111 16.37 15.45 4.39
N ALA A 112 17.21 14.50 3.99
CA ALA A 112 16.75 13.27 3.36
C ALA A 112 15.90 12.41 4.31
N ILE A 113 16.32 12.23 5.57
CA ILE A 113 15.55 11.43 6.54
C ILE A 113 14.24 12.14 6.91
N GLN A 114 14.23 13.46 7.05
CA GLN A 114 13.02 14.23 7.29
C GLN A 114 12.03 14.16 6.12
N ALA A 115 12.54 14.21 4.89
CA ALA A 115 11.73 14.01 3.70
C ALA A 115 11.15 12.59 3.66
N ALA A 116 11.92 11.56 4.03
CA ALA A 116 11.45 10.18 4.11
C ALA A 116 10.33 9.99 5.17
N ILE A 117 10.34 10.76 6.25
CA ILE A 117 9.21 10.74 7.20
C ILE A 117 7.94 11.29 6.53
N ALA A 118 8.05 12.43 5.82
CA ALA A 118 6.90 13.07 5.18
C ALA A 118 6.33 12.21 4.05
N PHE A 119 7.19 11.70 3.16
CA PHE A 119 6.79 10.82 2.07
C PHE A 119 6.23 9.48 2.59
N GLY A 120 6.77 8.93 3.67
CA GLY A 120 6.21 7.78 4.37
C GLY A 120 4.75 7.99 4.84
N PHE A 121 4.42 9.15 5.40
CA PHE A 121 3.04 9.49 5.77
C PHE A 121 2.12 9.68 4.57
N PHE A 122 2.62 10.26 3.46
CA PHE A 122 1.82 10.34 2.22
C PHE A 122 1.52 8.97 1.64
N LEU A 123 2.49 8.06 1.65
CA LEU A 123 2.29 6.66 1.25
C LEU A 123 1.29 5.96 2.16
N TRP A 124 1.39 6.14 3.48
CA TRP A 124 0.40 5.64 4.42
C TRP A 124 -1.02 6.10 4.07
N ALA A 125 -1.21 7.39 3.79
CA ALA A 125 -2.51 7.94 3.45
C ALA A 125 -3.05 7.37 2.13
N ILE A 126 -2.21 7.25 1.10
CA ILE A 126 -2.60 6.67 -0.20
C ILE A 126 -2.97 5.20 -0.06
N PHE A 127 -2.14 4.39 0.62
CA PHE A 127 -2.45 2.98 0.85
C PHE A 127 -3.71 2.79 1.70
N THR A 128 -3.95 3.68 2.67
CA THR A 128 -5.19 3.67 3.45
C THR A 128 -6.40 3.97 2.56
N ALA A 129 -6.31 4.96 1.68
CA ALA A 129 -7.37 5.26 0.72
C ALA A 129 -7.64 4.08 -0.23
N LEU A 130 -6.59 3.45 -0.75
CA LEU A 130 -6.69 2.23 -1.58
C LEU A 130 -7.37 1.09 -0.83
N LEU A 131 -6.95 0.82 0.41
CA LEU A 131 -7.56 -0.20 1.25
C LEU A 131 -9.04 0.07 1.50
N VAL A 132 -9.40 1.30 1.89
CA VAL A 132 -10.80 1.68 2.16
C VAL A 132 -11.67 1.50 0.92
N MET A 133 -11.20 1.93 -0.26
CA MET A 133 -11.95 1.73 -1.50
C MET A 133 -12.15 0.25 -1.82
N GLU A 134 -11.12 -0.59 -1.66
CA GLU A 134 -11.22 -2.04 -1.87
C GLU A 134 -12.20 -2.70 -0.89
N VAL A 135 -12.18 -2.29 0.40
CA VAL A 135 -13.14 -2.76 1.42
C VAL A 135 -14.56 -2.35 1.05
N LEU A 136 -14.77 -1.11 0.61
CA LEU A 136 -16.09 -0.61 0.22
C LEU A 136 -16.63 -1.37 -1.01
N GLU A 137 -15.79 -1.65 -2.00
CA GLU A 137 -16.18 -2.47 -3.15
C GLU A 137 -16.48 -3.92 -2.76
N PHE A 138 -15.68 -4.49 -1.86
CA PHE A 138 -15.92 -5.84 -1.34
C PHE A 138 -17.25 -5.94 -0.59
N SER A 139 -17.57 -4.97 0.27
CA SER A 139 -18.85 -4.93 1.00
C SER A 139 -20.05 -4.75 0.08
N ARG A 140 -19.96 -3.87 -0.94
CA ARG A 140 -21.02 -3.67 -1.95
C ARG A 140 -21.27 -4.93 -2.76
N SER A 141 -20.21 -5.62 -3.19
CA SER A 141 -20.32 -6.89 -3.91
C SER A 141 -21.04 -7.96 -3.09
N ARG A 142 -20.87 -7.97 -1.75
CA ARG A 142 -21.53 -8.93 -0.87
C ARG A 142 -23.01 -8.61 -0.68
N SER A 143 -23.37 -7.33 -0.56
CA SER A 143 -24.78 -6.90 -0.40
C SER A 143 -25.65 -7.19 -1.63
N GLY A 144 -25.08 -7.14 -2.84
CA GLY A 144 -25.81 -7.49 -4.09
C GLY A 144 -26.16 -8.98 -4.17
N VAL A 145 -25.25 -9.87 -3.74
CA VAL A 145 -25.48 -11.33 -3.74
C VAL A 145 -26.59 -11.74 -2.76
N THR A 146 -26.72 -11.04 -1.63
CA THR A 146 -27.79 -11.29 -0.65
C THR A 146 -29.15 -10.79 -1.14
N ALA A 147 -29.19 -9.75 -1.98
CA ALA A 147 -30.45 -9.20 -2.51
C ALA A 147 -31.09 -10.12 -3.58
N ASP A 148 -30.28 -10.75 -4.44
CA ASP A 148 -30.79 -11.67 -5.48
C ASP A 148 -31.36 -12.98 -4.88
N GLN A 149 -30.88 -13.41 -3.71
CA GLN A 149 -31.45 -14.58 -3.03
C GLN A 149 -32.82 -14.33 -2.38
N HIS A 150 -33.27 -13.08 -2.28
CA HIS A 150 -34.59 -12.73 -1.73
C HIS A 150 -35.66 -12.45 -2.80
N SER A 151 -35.40 -12.74 -4.07
CA SER A 151 -36.49 -12.85 -5.05
C SER A 151 -37.16 -14.22 -4.86
N PRO A 152 -38.37 -14.30 -4.26
CA PRO A 152 -39.10 -15.55 -4.21
C PRO A 152 -39.34 -16.00 -5.64
N HIS A 153 -38.98 -17.25 -5.94
CA HIS A 153 -39.24 -17.95 -7.19
C HIS A 153 -40.49 -17.41 -7.90
N THR A 154 -40.27 -16.71 -9.01
CA THR A 154 -41.29 -16.50 -10.04
C THR A 154 -41.86 -17.87 -10.38
N LYS A 155 -43.07 -18.16 -9.87
CA LYS A 155 -43.84 -19.33 -10.31
C LYS A 155 -44.03 -19.18 -11.81
N THR A 156 -43.40 -20.06 -12.57
CA THR A 156 -43.72 -20.30 -13.98
C THR A 156 -45.21 -20.62 -14.08
N GLN A 157 -45.99 -19.66 -14.58
CA GLN A 157 -47.36 -19.90 -15.03
C GLN A 157 -47.26 -20.79 -16.28
N PRO A 158 -47.82 -22.01 -16.27
CA PRO A 158 -47.85 -22.84 -17.46
C PRO A 158 -48.90 -22.28 -18.43
N TYR A 159 -48.49 -22.11 -19.67
CA TYR A 159 -49.33 -21.76 -20.81
C TYR A 159 -50.43 -22.83 -20.97
N THR A 160 -51.67 -22.52 -20.64
CA THR A 160 -52.83 -23.30 -21.05
C THR A 160 -53.50 -22.59 -22.21
N GLY A 161 -53.16 -23.02 -23.42
CA GLY A 161 -53.96 -22.75 -24.60
C GLY A 161 -55.17 -23.68 -24.63
N ALA A 162 -56.35 -23.09 -24.73
CA ALA A 162 -57.56 -23.61 -25.38
C ALA A 162 -58.59 -22.46 -25.46
#